data_AF-A0A538HLG7-F1
#
_entry.id   AF-A0A538HLG7-F1
#
_cell.length_a   1.000
_cell.length_b   1.000
_cell.length_c   1.000
_cell.angle_alpha   90.00
_cell.angle_beta   90.00
_cell.angle_gamma   90.00
#
_symmetry.space_group_name_H-M   'P 1'
#
loop_
_entity.id
_entity.type
_entity.pdbx_description
1 polymer ?
#
loop_
_entity_poly.entity_id
_entity_poly.type
_entity_poly.pdbx_seq_one_letter_code
_entity_poly.pdbx_strand_id
1 'polypeptide(L)'
;LSSRSRRRATAIVVLALVVALVENVRLGAMFKAPVTVSRHDRIAAHALRLVPAGAVVSATNTLGAHLSARRRILSFPRLDGATWVAADATRLSYGDRSSGGQRAAHALALLRGNPRWRLVYARDGVLIFRAR
;
A
#
# COMPACT_ATOMS: atom_id res chain seq x y z
N LEU A 1 -16.67 17.06 48.76
CA LEU A 1 -15.41 17.43 48.07
C LEU A 1 -15.25 18.95 48.01
N SER A 2 -14.23 19.50 48.67
CA SER A 2 -13.96 20.95 48.74
C SER A 2 -13.64 21.55 47.36
N SER A 3 -14.00 22.81 47.10
CA SER A 3 -13.75 23.48 45.81
C SER A 3 -12.26 23.54 45.44
N ARG A 4 -11.36 23.49 46.43
CA ARG A 4 -9.91 23.39 46.22
C ARG A 4 -9.46 22.02 45.69
N SER A 5 -10.10 20.92 46.11
CA SER A 5 -9.71 19.57 45.65
C SER A 5 -10.11 19.36 44.20
N ARG A 6 -11.27 19.91 43.78
CA ARG A 6 -11.71 19.90 42.37
C ARG A 6 -10.77 20.67 41.46
N ARG A 7 -10.38 21.91 41.84
CA ARG A 7 -9.43 22.71 41.04
C ARG A 7 -8.06 22.04 40.87
N ARG A 8 -7.54 21.41 41.94
CA ARG A 8 -6.29 20.64 41.87
C ARG A 8 -6.42 19.42 40.96
N ALA A 9 -7.51 18.67 41.06
CA ALA A 9 -7.75 17.53 40.18
C ALA A 9 -7.84 17.95 38.70
N THR A 10 -8.55 19.04 38.40
CA THR A 10 -8.62 19.60 37.04
C THR A 10 -7.24 20.03 36.53
N ALA A 11 -6.44 20.70 37.35
CA ALA A 11 -5.10 21.12 36.95
C ALA A 11 -4.18 19.93 36.64
N ILE A 12 -4.27 18.85 37.42
CA ILE A 12 -3.50 17.62 37.18
C ILE A 12 -3.92 16.95 35.88
N VAL A 13 -5.23 16.84 35.61
CA VAL A 13 -5.74 16.25 34.37
C VAL A 13 -5.32 17.08 33.15
N VAL A 14 -5.43 18.40 33.21
CA VAL A 14 -4.98 19.29 32.12
C VAL A 14 -3.49 19.13 31.89
N LEU A 15 -2.67 19.09 32.95
CA LEU A 15 -1.24 18.89 32.84
C LEU A 15 -0.89 17.54 32.19
N ALA A 16 -1.54 16.45 32.61
CA ALA A 16 -1.34 15.13 32.04
C ALA A 16 -1.71 15.08 30.54
N LEU A 17 -2.80 15.74 30.13
CA LEU A 17 -3.21 15.84 28.73
C LEU A 17 -2.22 16.65 27.90
N VAL A 18 -1.69 17.75 28.44
CA VAL A 18 -0.67 18.57 27.77
C VAL A 18 0.63 17.78 27.60
N VAL A 19 1.08 17.07 28.63
CA VAL A 19 2.28 16.22 28.55
C VAL A 19 2.10 15.12 27.49
N ALA A 20 0.98 14.40 27.53
CA ALA A 20 0.68 13.36 26.55
C ALA A 20 0.62 13.92 25.11
N LEU A 21 0.04 15.12 24.92
CA LEU A 21 -0.01 15.77 23.61
C LEU A 21 1.38 16.18 23.12
N VAL A 22 2.21 16.77 23.99
CA VAL A 22 3.59 17.17 23.65
C VAL A 22 4.45 15.96 23.31
N GLU A 23 4.35 14.88 24.08
CA GLU A 23 5.06 13.63 23.79
C GLU A 23 4.60 13.03 22.46
N ASN A 24 3.29 13.02 22.18
CA ASN A 24 2.76 12.50 20.93
C ASN A 24 3.22 13.33 19.72
N VAL A 25 3.27 14.66 19.83
CA VAL A 25 3.80 15.53 18.77
C VAL A 25 5.29 15.31 18.53
N ARG A 26 6.08 15.15 19.61
CA ARG A 26 7.52 14.88 19.52
C ARG A 26 7.81 13.49 18.93
N LEU A 27 7.07 12.46 19.36
CA LEU A 27 7.13 11.11 18.80
C LEU A 27 6.78 11.14 17.31
N GLY A 28 5.68 11.79 16.93
CA GLY A 28 5.28 11.93 15.53
C GLY A 28 6.33 12.61 14.66
N ALA A 29 7.03 13.62 15.18
CA ALA A 29 8.13 14.29 14.47
C ALA A 29 9.36 13.38 14.30
N MET A 30 9.68 12.55 15.29
CA MET A 30 10.81 11.61 15.26
C MET A 30 10.64 10.51 14.19
N PHE A 31 9.39 10.13 13.88
CA PHE A 31 9.08 9.14 12.85
C PHE A 31 8.83 9.74 11.46
N LYS A 32 8.99 11.06 11.28
CA LYS A 32 8.81 11.73 9.99
C LYS A 32 10.03 11.52 9.09
N ALA A 33 10.19 10.29 8.59
CA ALA A 33 11.20 9.99 7.60
C ALA A 33 10.88 10.71 6.28
N PRO A 34 11.87 11.30 5.58
CA PRO A 34 11.64 11.87 4.26
C PRO A 34 11.20 10.77 3.29
N VAL A 35 10.04 10.95 2.64
CA VAL A 35 9.57 10.04 1.60
C VAL A 35 10.40 10.31 0.34
N THR A 36 11.44 9.51 0.13
CA THR A 36 12.29 9.59 -1.07
C THR A 36 11.71 8.72 -2.19
N VAL A 37 11.48 9.31 -3.36
CA VAL A 37 11.07 8.57 -4.57
C VAL A 37 12.27 7.79 -5.10
N SER A 38 12.21 6.47 -4.96
CA SER A 38 13.25 5.56 -5.44
C SER A 38 13.20 5.37 -6.96
N ARG A 39 14.25 4.75 -7.53
CA ARG A 39 14.24 4.31 -8.93
C ARG A 39 13.11 3.33 -9.20
N HIS A 40 12.83 2.45 -8.24
CA HIS A 40 11.75 1.46 -8.35
C HIS A 40 10.39 2.15 -8.47
N ASP A 41 10.13 3.19 -7.67
CA ASP A 41 8.87 3.94 -7.72
C ASP A 41 8.66 4.63 -9.08
N ARG A 42 9.73 5.13 -9.69
CA ARG A 42 9.67 5.70 -11.06
C ARG A 42 9.35 4.63 -12.11
N ILE A 43 9.91 3.43 -11.97
CA ILE A 43 9.63 2.30 -12.87
C ILE A 43 8.20 1.81 -12.70
N ALA A 44 7.72 1.71 -11.46
CA ALA A 44 6.32 1.39 -11.15
C ALA A 44 5.38 2.42 -11.80
N ALA A 45 5.61 3.72 -11.57
CA ALA A 45 4.82 4.78 -12.18
C ALA A 45 4.84 4.74 -13.71
N HIS A 46 5.97 4.39 -14.32
CA HIS A 46 6.07 4.21 -15.77
C HIS A 46 5.25 3.00 -16.25
N ALA A 47 5.37 1.85 -15.59
CA ALA A 47 4.65 0.64 -15.95
C ALA A 47 3.13 0.84 -15.90
N LEU A 48 2.64 1.56 -14.89
CA LEU A 48 1.21 1.80 -14.69
C LEU A 48 0.58 2.74 -15.74
N ARG A 49 1.38 3.51 -16.49
CA ARG A 49 0.88 4.28 -17.64
C ARG A 49 0.48 3.41 -18.83
N LEU A 50 0.96 2.17 -18.89
CA LEU A 50 0.55 1.21 -19.91
C LEU A 50 -0.87 0.69 -19.69
N VAL A 51 -1.41 0.86 -18.48
CA VAL A 51 -2.72 0.36 -18.09
C VAL A 51 -3.77 1.45 -18.31
N PRO A 52 -4.78 1.24 -19.18
CA PRO A 52 -5.84 2.22 -19.44
C PRO A 52 -6.51 2.71 -18.14
N ALA A 53 -6.87 3.99 -18.08
CA ALA A 53 -7.41 4.61 -16.87
C ALA A 53 -8.72 3.94 -16.37
N GLY A 54 -9.56 3.47 -17.29
CA GLY A 54 -10.83 2.80 -16.98
C GLY A 54 -10.74 1.28 -16.79
N ALA A 55 -9.56 0.68 -16.93
CA ALA A 55 -9.41 -0.77 -16.80
C ALA A 55 -9.55 -1.24 -15.34
N VAL A 56 -10.13 -2.42 -15.14
CA VAL A 56 -10.15 -3.10 -13.83
C VAL A 56 -8.80 -3.77 -13.63
N VAL A 57 -8.06 -3.30 -12.62
CA VAL A 57 -6.69 -3.76 -12.34
C VAL A 57 -6.66 -4.56 -11.05
N SER A 58 -6.07 -5.75 -11.09
CA SER A 58 -5.62 -6.45 -9.89
C SER A 58 -4.18 -6.07 -9.57
N ALA A 59 -3.92 -5.50 -8.39
CA ALA A 59 -2.60 -4.94 -8.06
C ALA A 59 -2.05 -5.45 -6.73
N THR A 60 -0.74 -5.67 -6.65
CA THR A 60 -0.06 -5.78 -5.35
C THR A 60 -0.18 -4.44 -4.61
N ASN A 61 -0.17 -4.47 -3.27
CA ASN A 61 -0.43 -3.28 -2.46
C ASN A 61 0.50 -2.11 -2.81
N THR A 62 1.80 -2.39 -3.02
CA THR A 62 2.81 -1.39 -3.41
C THR A 62 2.44 -0.64 -4.69
N LEU A 63 1.90 -1.36 -5.69
CA LEU A 63 1.46 -0.75 -6.95
C LEU A 63 0.04 -0.16 -6.83
N GLY A 64 -0.82 -0.75 -6.00
CA GLY A 64 -2.18 -0.29 -5.78
C GLY A 64 -2.27 1.11 -5.20
N ALA A 65 -1.29 1.52 -4.37
CA ALA A 65 -1.20 2.88 -3.85
C ALA A 65 -1.12 3.95 -4.97
N HIS A 66 -0.45 3.65 -6.08
CA HIS A 66 -0.35 4.53 -7.25
C HIS A 66 -1.61 4.52 -8.14
N LEU A 67 -2.53 3.60 -7.88
CA LEU A 67 -3.74 3.36 -8.67
C LEU A 67 -5.00 3.84 -7.94
N SER A 68 -4.87 4.46 -6.77
CA SER A 68 -5.96 4.90 -5.90
C SER A 68 -6.96 5.85 -6.57
N ALA A 69 -6.53 6.60 -7.59
CA ALA A 69 -7.40 7.46 -8.39
C ALA A 69 -8.32 6.70 -9.37
N ARG A 70 -8.16 5.38 -9.55
CA ARG A 70 -9.00 4.59 -10.48
C ARG A 70 -10.34 4.23 -9.85
N ARG A 71 -11.37 4.18 -10.70
CA ARG A 71 -12.75 3.84 -10.31
C ARG A 71 -12.87 2.44 -9.68
N ARG A 72 -12.05 1.48 -10.10
CA ARG A 72 -12.08 0.12 -9.57
C ARG A 72 -10.69 -0.52 -9.59
N ILE A 73 -10.24 -0.97 -8.43
CA ILE A 73 -9.01 -1.72 -8.23
C ILE A 73 -9.28 -2.93 -7.34
N LEU A 74 -8.62 -4.04 -7.62
CA LEU A 74 -8.67 -5.27 -6.83
C LEU A 74 -7.30 -5.49 -6.19
N SER A 75 -7.30 -6.00 -4.96
CA SER A 75 -6.07 -6.47 -4.34
C SER A 75 -5.68 -7.82 -4.93
N PHE A 76 -4.50 -7.87 -5.55
CA PHE A 76 -3.92 -9.13 -6.01
C PHE A 76 -3.76 -10.09 -4.81
N PRO A 77 -4.14 -11.38 -4.93
CA PRO A 77 -4.36 -12.16 -6.16
C PRO A 77 -5.80 -12.23 -6.68
N ARG A 78 -6.73 -11.36 -6.26
CA ARG A 78 -8.12 -11.39 -6.75
C ARG A 78 -8.20 -10.95 -8.21
N LEU A 79 -8.79 -11.78 -9.09
CA LEU A 79 -8.88 -11.52 -10.54
C LEU A 79 -10.32 -11.27 -11.04
N ASP A 80 -11.31 -11.15 -10.16
CA ASP A 80 -12.74 -11.11 -10.51
C ASP A 80 -13.10 -9.95 -11.45
N GLY A 81 -13.16 -10.24 -12.75
CA GLY A 81 -13.39 -9.26 -13.81
C GLY A 81 -12.19 -8.34 -14.10
N ALA A 82 -11.00 -8.68 -13.60
CA ALA A 82 -9.77 -7.97 -13.92
C ALA A 82 -9.41 -8.17 -15.40
N THR A 83 -9.11 -7.07 -16.11
CA THR A 83 -8.57 -7.13 -17.48
C THR A 83 -7.06 -6.88 -17.49
N TRP A 84 -6.52 -6.41 -16.36
CA TRP A 84 -5.10 -6.14 -16.16
C TRP A 84 -4.65 -6.61 -14.78
N VAL A 85 -3.40 -7.08 -14.71
CA VAL A 85 -2.71 -7.36 -13.44
C VAL A 85 -1.43 -6.55 -13.37
N ALA A 86 -1.21 -5.85 -12.26
CA ALA A 86 0.02 -5.15 -11.95
C ALA A 86 0.64 -5.74 -10.69
N ALA A 87 1.72 -6.52 -10.83
CA ALA A 87 2.35 -7.20 -9.72
C ALA A 87 3.79 -6.72 -9.51
N ASP A 88 4.14 -6.44 -8.27
CA ASP A 88 5.51 -6.22 -7.83
C ASP A 88 6.03 -7.51 -7.18
N ALA A 89 6.88 -8.23 -7.90
CA ALA A 89 7.47 -9.48 -7.45
C ALA A 89 8.51 -9.30 -6.34
N THR A 90 9.00 -8.08 -6.11
CA THR A 90 9.92 -7.77 -5.00
C THR A 90 9.19 -7.49 -3.70
N ARG A 91 7.93 -7.06 -3.77
CA ARG A 91 7.10 -6.70 -2.62
C ARG A 91 5.66 -7.18 -2.82
N LEU A 92 5.48 -8.50 -2.74
CA LEU A 92 4.21 -9.18 -2.98
C LEU A 92 3.16 -8.98 -1.86
N SER A 93 3.57 -8.53 -0.68
CA SER A 93 2.72 -8.24 0.49
C SER A 93 3.17 -6.95 1.17
N TYR A 94 2.22 -6.21 1.76
CA TYR A 94 2.56 -5.14 2.70
C TYR A 94 2.99 -5.78 4.02
N GLY A 95 4.23 -5.54 4.44
CA GLY A 95 4.84 -6.21 5.60
C GLY A 95 5.20 -7.66 5.26
N ASP A 96 6.50 -7.95 5.23
CA ASP A 96 6.99 -9.32 5.26
C ASP A 96 6.41 -10.04 6.49
N ARG A 97 6.01 -11.31 6.28
CA ARG A 97 5.44 -12.28 7.27
C ARG A 97 3.91 -12.39 7.38
N SER A 98 3.17 -12.38 6.27
CA SER A 98 1.82 -12.95 6.27
C SER A 98 1.60 -13.89 5.09
N SER A 99 0.70 -14.87 5.27
CA SER A 99 0.26 -15.84 4.25
C SER A 99 -0.19 -15.20 2.93
N GLY A 100 -0.45 -13.89 2.90
CA GLY A 100 -0.75 -13.11 1.69
C GLY A 100 0.39 -13.11 0.66
N GLY A 101 1.65 -13.02 1.09
CA GLY A 101 2.81 -13.01 0.17
C GLY A 101 2.97 -14.33 -0.58
N GLN A 102 2.76 -15.46 0.11
CA GLN A 102 2.86 -16.79 -0.48
C GLN A 102 1.73 -17.07 -1.48
N ARG A 103 0.50 -16.63 -1.17
CA ARG A 103 -0.64 -16.68 -2.10
C ARG A 103 -0.39 -15.84 -3.35
N ALA A 104 0.16 -14.64 -3.19
CA ALA A 104 0.52 -13.77 -4.30
C ALA A 104 1.64 -14.38 -5.16
N ALA A 105 2.68 -14.96 -4.55
CA ALA A 105 3.75 -15.66 -5.27
C ALA A 105 3.20 -16.84 -6.10
N HIS A 106 2.34 -17.67 -5.50
CA HIS A 106 1.69 -18.78 -6.19
C HIS A 106 0.81 -18.30 -7.35
N ALA A 107 -0.03 -17.29 -7.11
CA ALA A 107 -0.86 -16.70 -8.16
C ALA A 107 -0.03 -16.10 -9.30
N LEU A 108 1.12 -15.51 -9.01
CA LEU A 108 2.03 -14.99 -10.03
C LEU A 108 2.65 -16.11 -10.87
N ALA A 109 3.00 -17.24 -10.26
CA ALA A 109 3.47 -18.43 -10.99
C ALA A 109 2.37 -18.96 -11.93
N LEU A 110 1.12 -19.03 -11.46
CA LEU A 110 -0.03 -19.42 -12.28
C LEU A 110 -0.26 -18.46 -13.45
N LEU A 111 -0.14 -17.14 -13.25
CA LEU A 111 -0.29 -16.15 -14.32
C LEU A 111 0.73 -16.34 -15.44
N ARG A 112 1.98 -16.69 -15.10
CA ARG A 112 3.03 -16.91 -16.11
C ARG A 112 2.77 -18.12 -16.99
N GLY A 113 2.14 -19.16 -16.44
CA GLY A 113 1.76 -20.36 -17.20
C GLY A 113 0.39 -20.28 -17.89
N ASN A 114 -0.39 -19.23 -17.64
CA ASN A 114 -1.77 -19.15 -18.11
C ASN A 114 -1.86 -18.39 -19.45
N PRO A 115 -2.31 -19.04 -20.56
CA PRO A 115 -2.38 -18.40 -21.88
C PRO A 115 -3.42 -17.28 -21.97
N ARG A 116 -4.34 -17.15 -21.01
CA ARG A 116 -5.30 -16.05 -20.94
C ARG A 116 -4.64 -14.73 -20.54
N TRP A 117 -3.43 -14.77 -20.01
CA TRP A 117 -2.68 -13.61 -19.57
C TRP A 117 -1.41 -13.44 -20.38
N ARG A 118 -1.24 -12.27 -20.97
CA ARG A 118 -0.03 -11.89 -21.69
C ARG A 118 0.78 -10.93 -20.85
N LEU A 119 2.03 -11.28 -20.55
CA LEU A 119 3.00 -10.36 -19.99
C LEU A 119 3.33 -9.30 -21.03
N VAL A 120 3.07 -8.02 -20.73
CA VAL A 120 3.32 -6.88 -21.63
C VAL A 120 4.41 -5.95 -21.12
N TYR A 121 4.81 -6.08 -19.86
CA TYR A 121 5.92 -5.34 -19.28
C TYR A 121 6.56 -6.11 -18.14
N ALA A 122 7.89 -6.11 -18.08
CA ALA A 122 8.66 -6.65 -16.98
C ALA A 122 9.94 -5.84 -16.77
N ARG A 123 10.08 -5.17 -15.62
CA ARG A 123 11.29 -4.43 -15.26
C ARG A 123 11.38 -4.24 -13.77
N ASP A 124 12.55 -4.47 -13.18
CA ASP A 124 12.82 -4.20 -11.75
C ASP A 124 11.84 -4.92 -10.81
N GLY A 125 11.37 -6.12 -11.21
CA GLY A 125 10.34 -6.89 -10.51
C GLY A 125 8.91 -6.38 -10.67
N VAL A 126 8.69 -5.25 -11.34
CA VAL A 126 7.36 -4.78 -11.74
C VAL A 126 6.91 -5.51 -13.01
N LEU A 127 5.76 -6.17 -12.93
CA LEU A 127 5.18 -7.01 -13.98
C LEU A 127 3.78 -6.52 -14.32
N ILE A 128 3.50 -6.32 -15.61
CA ILE A 128 2.15 -5.98 -16.10
C ILE A 128 1.67 -7.09 -17.02
N PHE A 129 0.52 -7.66 -16.68
CA PHE A 129 -0.19 -8.62 -17.52
C PHE A 129 -1.47 -8.00 -18.05
N ARG A 130 -1.81 -8.37 -19.28
CA ARG A 130 -3.07 -8.03 -19.93
C ARG A 130 -3.83 -9.31 -20.24
N ALA A 131 -5.12 -9.35 -19.95
CA ALA A 131 -5.99 -10.41 -20.44
C ALA A 131 -5.98 -10.43 -21.98
N ARG A 132 -5.91 -11.62 -22.58
CA ARG A 132 -6.05 -11.78 -24.03
C ARG A 132 -7.49 -11.52 -24.48
#